data_AF-A0A940F7C5-F1
#
_entry.id   AF-A0A940F7C5-F1
#
_cell.length_a   1.000
_cell.length_b   1.000
_cell.length_c   1.000
_cell.angle_alpha   90.00
_cell.angle_beta   90.00
_cell.angle_gamma   90.00
#
_symmetry.space_group_name_H-M   'P 1'
#
loop_
_entity.id
_entity.type
_entity.pdbx_description
1 polymer ?
#
loop_
_entity_poly.entity_id
_entity_poly.type
_entity_poly.pdbx_seq_one_letter_code
_entity_poly.pdbx_strand_id
1 'polypeptide(L)'
;MAEYDVNAPAPDTSDLPEHVIPPPATALPWLLHAYGHSIVDGGEDTYGPQWDNRFSSRLAARLRAKELNFAKGASALCCDNEPNRPGALWATEGGWVTVVQTALSEPRVREPLVCPRQLVILMNGHMEWAIAGPERTPKLYPGVLRTVLRRLRSAAVYEDDDPSVRVLGNFERFEGTTRNSGTGLTMLMADQAVVDIDVPDWYPGGLAIDVAGVYGDGAAADVIVSLDGEVIGTHEVTKIPTATVGDPNPELSPWSYRIPGERLTAGAHRIRLEYVNVQGWGSFDYWQIEAIQPPLILMPEVLELPGSWDTAPIKSNFNVSREDRVVIDALQRGVAREFADGNVQYVPLQDLMDFDAPLYSTDELHPNAWGADLIAERLYDWVIAHWTRDHARTTGTALPRERSAREIQIQKVRNQLGLIKRRIRR
;
A
#
# COMPACT_ATOMS: atom_id res chain seq x y z
N MET A 1 -32.72 -48.81 16.45
CA MET A 1 -32.43 -47.66 17.33
C MET A 1 -31.76 -48.24 18.56
N ALA A 2 -30.44 -48.11 18.67
CA ALA A 2 -29.70 -48.55 19.85
C ALA A 2 -29.63 -47.36 20.81
N GLU A 3 -30.06 -47.57 22.05
CA GLU A 3 -30.07 -46.59 23.13
C GLU A 3 -28.64 -46.23 23.53
N TYR A 4 -28.35 -44.93 23.58
CA TYR A 4 -27.08 -44.39 24.06
C TYR A 4 -27.12 -44.34 25.60
N ASP A 5 -26.28 -45.13 26.26
CA ASP A 5 -26.15 -45.11 27.72
C ASP A 5 -25.31 -43.89 28.15
N VAL A 6 -26.00 -42.88 28.67
CA VAL A 6 -25.41 -41.61 29.17
C VAL A 6 -24.59 -41.77 30.46
N ASN A 7 -24.51 -42.97 31.03
CA ASN A 7 -23.74 -43.25 32.24
C ASN A 7 -22.49 -44.11 31.99
N ALA A 8 -22.08 -44.30 30.73
CA ALA A 8 -20.83 -45.00 30.44
C ALA A 8 -19.63 -44.22 31.04
N PRO A 9 -18.76 -44.86 31.85
CA PRO A 9 -17.57 -44.21 32.39
C PRO A 9 -16.66 -43.73 31.24
N ALA A 10 -16.16 -42.50 31.36
CA ALA A 10 -15.27 -41.92 30.37
C ALA A 10 -14.06 -42.85 30.12
N PRO A 11 -13.69 -43.10 28.86
CA PRO A 11 -12.55 -43.97 28.56
C PRO A 11 -11.29 -43.39 29.19
N ASP A 12 -10.51 -44.27 29.82
CA ASP A 12 -9.23 -43.96 30.43
C ASP A 12 -8.24 -43.46 29.35
N THR A 13 -7.90 -42.17 29.41
CA THR A 13 -7.02 -41.50 28.44
C THR A 13 -5.55 -41.55 28.85
N SER A 14 -5.19 -42.31 29.89
CA SER A 14 -3.82 -42.34 30.44
C SER A 14 -2.75 -42.90 29.49
N ASP A 15 -3.14 -43.58 28.41
CA ASP A 15 -2.24 -44.14 27.38
C ASP A 15 -2.23 -43.37 26.04
N LEU A 16 -2.86 -42.18 25.95
CA LEU A 16 -2.77 -41.35 24.75
C LEU A 16 -1.46 -40.56 24.74
N PRO A 17 -0.65 -40.61 23.65
CA PRO A 17 0.60 -39.88 23.58
C PRO A 17 0.37 -38.38 23.80
N GLU A 18 1.10 -37.82 24.78
CA GLU A 18 1.12 -36.39 25.07
C GLU A 18 1.41 -35.60 23.77
N HIS A 19 0.54 -34.62 23.51
CA HIS A 19 0.61 -33.62 22.44
C HIS A 19 0.26 -34.06 21.01
N VAL A 20 -0.96 -34.54 20.81
CA VAL A 20 -1.69 -34.16 19.59
C VAL A 20 -2.28 -32.77 19.83
N ILE A 21 -1.55 -31.73 19.42
CA ILE A 21 -2.13 -30.39 19.27
C ILE A 21 -3.31 -30.55 18.29
N PRO A 22 -4.56 -30.26 18.68
CA PRO A 22 -5.64 -30.26 17.71
C PRO A 22 -5.28 -29.29 16.57
N PRO A 23 -5.53 -29.63 15.29
CA PRO A 23 -5.29 -28.68 14.20
C PRO A 23 -6.02 -27.38 14.57
N PRO A 24 -5.35 -26.22 14.51
CA PRO A 24 -5.98 -24.97 14.91
C PRO A 24 -7.28 -24.82 14.12
N ALA A 25 -8.35 -24.50 14.85
CA ALA A 25 -9.66 -24.18 14.30
C ALA A 25 -9.47 -23.29 13.06
N THR A 26 -9.78 -23.84 11.89
CA THR A 26 -9.75 -23.23 10.56
C THR A 26 -9.00 -21.90 10.50
N ALA A 27 -7.68 -21.95 10.27
CA ALA A 27 -6.89 -20.74 9.99
C ALA A 27 -7.64 -19.89 8.96
N LEU A 28 -7.82 -18.59 9.26
CA LEU A 28 -8.50 -17.69 8.35
C LEU A 28 -7.78 -17.73 6.98
N PRO A 29 -8.51 -17.77 5.86
CA PRO A 29 -7.87 -17.67 4.56
C PRO A 29 -7.06 -16.37 4.54
N TRP A 30 -5.82 -16.45 4.05
CA TRP A 30 -4.96 -15.29 3.89
C TRP A 30 -5.71 -14.18 3.16
N LEU A 31 -5.57 -12.93 3.57
CA LEU A 31 -6.06 -11.77 2.83
C LEU A 31 -4.88 -11.13 2.10
N LEU A 32 -4.94 -11.15 0.77
CA LEU A 32 -4.01 -10.42 -0.09
C LEU A 32 -4.70 -9.15 -0.59
N HIS A 33 -4.20 -8.00 -0.18
CA HIS A 33 -4.60 -6.71 -0.75
C HIS A 33 -3.66 -6.35 -1.90
N ALA A 34 -4.20 -6.08 -3.08
CA ALA A 34 -3.41 -5.69 -4.25
C ALA A 34 -3.73 -4.25 -4.64
N TYR A 35 -2.70 -3.43 -4.73
CA TYR A 35 -2.73 -2.03 -5.12
C TYR A 35 -1.72 -1.79 -6.24
N GLY A 36 -2.07 -0.93 -7.19
CA GLY A 36 -1.18 -0.57 -8.27
C GLY A 36 -1.90 -0.12 -9.53
N HIS A 37 -1.16 -0.11 -10.62
CA HIS A 37 -1.67 0.20 -11.94
C HIS A 37 -2.10 -1.06 -12.71
N SER A 38 -2.25 -0.92 -14.03
CA SER A 38 -2.73 -1.94 -14.96
C SER A 38 -2.04 -3.30 -14.90
N ILE A 39 -0.75 -3.39 -14.51
CA ILE A 39 -0.04 -4.68 -14.37
C ILE A 39 -0.60 -5.51 -13.20
N VAL A 40 -1.08 -4.85 -12.13
CA VAL A 40 -1.72 -5.51 -10.99
C VAL A 40 -3.22 -5.74 -11.26
N ASP A 41 -3.87 -4.78 -11.90
CA ASP A 41 -5.29 -4.84 -12.24
C ASP A 41 -5.60 -6.01 -13.19
N GLY A 42 -4.69 -6.25 -14.14
CA GLY A 42 -4.76 -7.33 -15.12
C GLY A 42 -4.81 -6.87 -16.56
N GLY A 43 -4.80 -5.58 -16.84
CA GLY A 43 -4.80 -4.98 -18.17
C GLY A 43 -5.77 -3.81 -18.30
N GLU A 44 -5.90 -3.26 -19.51
CA GLU A 44 -6.84 -2.19 -19.84
C GLU A 44 -8.29 -2.72 -19.91
N ASP A 45 -9.25 -1.97 -19.34
CA ASP A 45 -10.71 -2.28 -19.34
C ASP A 45 -11.29 -2.52 -20.76
N THR A 46 -10.56 -2.15 -21.81
CA THR A 46 -11.05 -2.01 -23.19
C THR A 46 -11.05 -3.31 -24.01
N TYR A 47 -10.37 -4.38 -23.58
CA TYR A 47 -10.15 -5.59 -24.42
C TYR A 47 -10.60 -6.95 -23.85
N GLY A 48 -11.45 -6.97 -22.81
CA GLY A 48 -12.11 -8.19 -22.32
C GLY A 48 -11.51 -8.79 -21.04
N PRO A 49 -12.02 -9.93 -20.55
CA PRO A 49 -11.67 -10.45 -19.22
C PRO A 49 -10.22 -10.98 -19.17
N GLN A 50 -9.29 -10.18 -18.64
CA GLN A 50 -7.84 -10.46 -18.61
C GLN A 50 -7.35 -11.22 -17.36
N TRP A 51 -8.22 -11.98 -16.69
CA TRP A 51 -7.92 -12.66 -15.42
C TRP A 51 -6.66 -13.54 -15.47
N ASP A 52 -6.35 -14.13 -16.63
CA ASP A 52 -5.19 -15.00 -16.80
C ASP A 52 -3.84 -14.27 -16.71
N ASN A 53 -3.81 -12.95 -16.92
CA ASN A 53 -2.58 -12.15 -16.91
C ASN A 53 -2.31 -11.49 -15.53
N ARG A 54 -3.20 -11.69 -14.55
CA ARG A 54 -3.05 -11.11 -13.21
C ARG A 54 -2.10 -11.89 -12.33
N PHE A 55 -0.91 -11.34 -12.11
CA PHE A 55 0.05 -11.97 -11.20
C PHE A 55 -0.43 -11.98 -9.73
N SER A 56 -1.22 -10.99 -9.30
CA SER A 56 -1.76 -10.91 -7.93
C SER A 56 -2.73 -12.05 -7.63
N SER A 57 -3.61 -12.38 -8.57
CA SER A 57 -4.52 -13.54 -8.47
C SER A 57 -3.77 -14.87 -8.46
N ARG A 58 -2.71 -14.97 -9.27
CA ARG A 58 -1.80 -16.13 -9.29
C ARG A 58 -1.03 -16.28 -7.98
N LEU A 59 -0.62 -15.18 -7.35
CA LEU A 59 -0.01 -15.19 -6.02
C LEU A 59 -1.02 -15.61 -4.95
N ALA A 60 -2.24 -15.06 -4.98
CA ALA A 60 -3.31 -15.42 -4.07
C ALA A 60 -3.63 -16.92 -4.14
N ALA A 61 -3.75 -17.48 -5.35
CA ALA A 61 -3.98 -18.91 -5.55
C ALA A 61 -2.86 -19.77 -4.95
N ARG A 62 -1.59 -19.35 -5.11
CA ARG A 62 -0.43 -20.05 -4.53
C ARG A 62 -0.43 -20.00 -3.00
N LEU A 63 -0.79 -18.86 -2.41
CA LEU A 63 -0.90 -18.67 -0.97
C LEU A 63 -2.18 -19.27 -0.37
N ARG A 64 -3.14 -19.68 -1.21
CA ARG A 64 -4.52 -20.00 -0.80
C ARG A 64 -5.18 -18.82 -0.07
N ALA A 65 -4.88 -17.62 -0.55
CA ALA A 65 -5.42 -16.37 -0.08
C ALA A 65 -6.68 -15.99 -0.85
N LYS A 66 -7.57 -15.24 -0.18
CA LYS A 66 -8.58 -14.42 -0.83
C LYS A 66 -7.94 -13.11 -1.24
N GLU A 67 -8.03 -12.79 -2.52
CA GLU A 67 -7.56 -11.52 -3.07
C GLU A 67 -8.64 -10.44 -2.92
N LEU A 68 -8.21 -9.26 -2.49
CA LEU A 68 -8.95 -7.99 -2.60
C LEU A 68 -8.12 -7.08 -3.51
N ASN A 69 -8.52 -6.95 -4.77
CA ASN A 69 -7.80 -6.15 -5.75
C ASN A 69 -8.43 -4.75 -5.85
N PHE A 70 -7.63 -3.74 -5.52
CA PHE A 70 -7.94 -2.32 -5.59
C PHE A 70 -7.06 -1.59 -6.62
N ALA A 71 -6.25 -2.33 -7.39
CA ALA A 71 -5.51 -1.75 -8.50
C ALA A 71 -6.46 -1.21 -9.56
N LYS A 72 -6.01 -0.19 -10.28
CA LYS A 72 -6.77 0.47 -11.35
C LYS A 72 -5.84 0.75 -12.52
N GLY A 73 -6.26 0.40 -13.73
CA GLY A 73 -5.56 0.76 -14.96
C GLY A 73 -5.11 2.23 -14.97
N ALA A 74 -3.86 2.47 -15.37
CA ALA A 74 -3.25 3.81 -15.46
C ALA A 74 -3.35 4.69 -14.18
N SER A 75 -3.46 4.07 -13.02
CA SER A 75 -3.37 4.74 -11.73
C SER A 75 -1.93 5.13 -11.36
N ALA A 76 -1.73 6.34 -10.84
CA ALA A 76 -0.51 6.77 -10.14
C ALA A 76 -0.84 7.23 -8.72
N LEU A 77 -0.05 6.82 -7.73
CA LEU A 77 -0.20 7.26 -6.34
C LEU A 77 -0.08 8.78 -6.20
N CYS A 78 0.75 9.45 -6.99
CA CYS A 78 0.92 10.89 -6.88
C CYS A 78 -0.31 11.71 -7.28
N CYS A 79 -1.34 11.10 -7.88
CA CYS A 79 -2.49 11.81 -8.45
C CYS A 79 -3.79 11.44 -7.75
N ASP A 80 -4.70 12.41 -7.67
CA ASP A 80 -6.13 12.20 -7.49
C ASP A 80 -6.75 11.88 -8.87
N ASN A 81 -7.16 10.63 -9.07
CA ASN A 81 -7.73 10.17 -10.33
C ASN A 81 -9.22 10.56 -10.43
N GLU A 82 -9.54 11.87 -10.39
CA GLU A 82 -10.94 12.34 -10.44
C GLU A 82 -11.60 12.06 -11.82
N PRO A 83 -12.85 11.55 -11.85
CA PRO A 83 -13.60 11.39 -13.09
C PRO A 83 -13.93 12.75 -13.75
N ASN A 84 -13.84 12.81 -15.08
CA ASN A 84 -14.31 13.92 -15.94
C ASN A 84 -13.45 15.18 -16.06
N ARG A 85 -12.14 15.14 -15.75
CA ARG A 85 -11.26 16.27 -16.04
C ARG A 85 -11.00 16.39 -17.57
N PRO A 86 -11.25 17.55 -18.20
CA PRO A 86 -10.92 17.76 -19.61
C PRO A 86 -9.41 17.58 -19.83
N GLY A 87 -9.03 16.55 -20.59
CA GLY A 87 -7.63 16.19 -20.83
C GLY A 87 -7.06 15.09 -19.92
N ALA A 88 -7.75 14.70 -18.85
CA ALA A 88 -7.42 13.50 -18.09
C ALA A 88 -8.02 12.27 -18.80
N LEU A 89 -7.20 11.59 -19.58
CA LEU A 89 -7.56 10.36 -20.29
C LEU A 89 -7.25 9.08 -19.49
N TRP A 90 -6.89 9.18 -18.21
CA TRP A 90 -5.89 8.25 -17.65
C TRP A 90 -6.44 7.25 -16.65
N ALA A 91 -7.18 7.66 -15.63
CA ALA A 91 -7.94 6.74 -14.77
C ALA A 91 -9.04 7.55 -14.08
N THR A 92 -10.25 7.00 -13.97
CA THR A 92 -11.38 7.67 -13.27
C THR A 92 -11.43 7.31 -11.78
N GLU A 93 -10.54 6.42 -11.35
CA GLU A 93 -10.38 5.91 -9.98
C GLU A 93 -8.92 5.49 -9.77
N GLY A 94 -8.48 5.28 -8.53
CA GLY A 94 -7.11 4.85 -8.22
C GLY A 94 -6.35 5.84 -7.33
N GLY A 95 -5.03 5.86 -7.50
CA GLY A 95 -4.10 6.74 -6.81
C GLY A 95 -4.01 6.50 -5.31
N TRP A 96 -3.41 7.47 -4.61
CA TRP A 96 -3.29 7.41 -3.16
C TRP A 96 -4.66 7.37 -2.47
N VAL A 97 -5.66 8.05 -3.03
CA VAL A 97 -7.04 8.12 -2.53
C VAL A 97 -7.63 6.71 -2.38
N THR A 98 -7.46 5.86 -3.40
CA THR A 98 -7.95 4.47 -3.35
C THR A 98 -7.29 3.68 -2.22
N VAL A 99 -6.00 3.89 -1.95
CA VAL A 99 -5.35 3.23 -0.82
C VAL A 99 -5.98 3.70 0.49
N VAL A 100 -6.07 5.02 0.71
CA VAL A 100 -6.52 5.54 2.02
C VAL A 100 -8.00 5.25 2.30
N GLN A 101 -8.83 5.22 1.25
CA GLN A 101 -10.26 4.87 1.31
C GLN A 101 -10.52 3.38 1.51
N THR A 102 -9.64 2.49 1.04
CA THR A 102 -9.89 1.03 1.09
C THR A 102 -9.06 0.31 2.16
N ALA A 103 -7.94 0.88 2.59
CA ALA A 103 -7.17 0.43 3.74
C ALA A 103 -7.85 0.88 5.04
N LEU A 104 -9.12 0.50 5.21
CA LEU A 104 -9.95 0.86 6.34
C LEU A 104 -9.46 0.18 7.62
N SER A 105 -9.45 0.93 8.70
CA SER A 105 -9.24 0.46 10.07
C SER A 105 -10.28 1.14 10.93
N GLU A 106 -11.12 0.37 11.62
CA GLU A 106 -12.11 0.98 12.51
C GLU A 106 -11.42 1.74 13.66
N PRO A 107 -11.99 2.87 14.13
CA PRO A 107 -11.58 3.48 15.38
C PRO A 107 -11.59 2.45 16.51
N ARG A 108 -10.56 2.49 17.35
CA ARG A 108 -10.43 1.58 18.49
C ARG A 108 -10.68 2.31 19.79
N VAL A 109 -11.15 1.57 20.79
CA VAL A 109 -11.39 2.05 22.16
C VAL A 109 -10.64 1.21 23.20
N ARG A 110 -9.87 0.21 22.75
CA ARG A 110 -9.02 -0.68 23.56
C ARG A 110 -8.15 -1.55 22.67
N GLU A 111 -7.17 -2.19 23.29
CA GLU A 111 -6.38 -3.28 22.70
C GLU A 111 -7.22 -4.52 22.36
N PRO A 112 -6.75 -5.39 21.43
CA PRO A 112 -5.47 -5.31 20.70
C PRO A 112 -5.54 -4.47 19.41
N LEU A 113 -4.45 -3.76 19.12
CA LEU A 113 -4.27 -2.97 17.90
C LEU A 113 -3.67 -3.83 16.77
N VAL A 114 -4.51 -4.64 16.14
CA VAL A 114 -4.14 -5.55 15.05
C VAL A 114 -4.50 -4.94 13.69
N CYS A 115 -3.60 -5.07 12.71
CA CYS A 115 -3.91 -4.69 11.34
C CYS A 115 -4.89 -5.69 10.71
N PRO A 116 -5.99 -5.25 10.09
CA PRO A 116 -6.89 -6.15 9.35
C PRO A 116 -6.25 -6.70 8.05
N ARG A 117 -5.16 -6.07 7.58
CA ARG A 117 -4.39 -6.53 6.42
C ARG A 117 -3.29 -7.48 6.87
N GLN A 118 -3.01 -8.48 6.04
CA GLN A 118 -1.98 -9.50 6.31
C GLN A 118 -0.83 -9.37 5.30
N LEU A 119 -1.15 -9.48 4.02
CA LEU A 119 -0.21 -9.30 2.91
C LEU A 119 -0.71 -8.20 1.97
N VAL A 120 0.18 -7.31 1.56
CA VAL A 120 -0.10 -6.25 0.59
C VAL A 120 0.89 -6.33 -0.56
N ILE A 121 0.39 -6.24 -1.79
CA ILE A 121 1.20 -5.87 -2.96
C ILE A 121 0.91 -4.41 -3.29
N LEU A 122 1.97 -3.61 -3.41
CA LEU A 122 1.90 -2.22 -3.86
C LEU A 122 2.86 -2.02 -5.04
N MET A 123 2.37 -2.14 -6.27
CA MET A 123 3.17 -1.96 -7.49
C MET A 123 2.79 -0.65 -8.17
N ASN A 124 3.63 0.35 -7.98
CA ASN A 124 3.52 1.70 -8.55
C ASN A 124 4.92 2.18 -8.96
N GLY A 125 5.05 3.42 -9.40
CA GLY A 125 6.30 4.09 -9.81
C GLY A 125 6.34 4.43 -11.29
N HIS A 126 5.85 3.53 -12.16
CA HIS A 126 5.85 3.75 -13.61
C HIS A 126 4.92 4.91 -14.02
N MET A 127 3.70 4.90 -13.48
CA MET A 127 2.69 5.91 -13.81
C MET A 127 3.01 7.27 -13.18
N GLU A 128 3.63 7.27 -12.00
CA GLU A 128 4.12 8.49 -11.35
C GLU A 128 5.16 9.19 -12.20
N TRP A 129 6.12 8.44 -12.75
CA TRP A 129 7.12 9.00 -13.65
C TRP A 129 6.49 9.53 -14.94
N ALA A 130 5.59 8.77 -15.54
CA ALA A 130 4.96 9.17 -16.79
C ALA A 130 4.05 10.39 -16.64
N ILE A 131 3.40 10.56 -15.49
CA ILE A 131 2.46 11.67 -15.24
C ILE A 131 3.19 12.89 -14.68
N ALA A 132 4.01 12.72 -13.63
CA ALA A 132 4.67 13.85 -12.97
C ALA A 132 6.00 14.23 -13.64
N GLY A 133 6.62 13.32 -14.38
CA GLY A 133 7.88 13.54 -15.06
C GLY A 133 9.11 13.46 -14.15
N PRO A 134 10.32 13.50 -14.75
CA PRO A 134 11.60 13.34 -14.05
C PRO A 134 11.89 14.40 -12.98
N GLU A 135 11.37 15.62 -13.15
CA GLU A 135 11.67 16.75 -12.25
C GLU A 135 10.82 16.76 -10.98
N ARG A 136 9.59 16.23 -11.07
CA ARG A 136 8.60 16.28 -9.97
C ARG A 136 8.48 14.95 -9.24
N THR A 137 8.60 13.82 -9.94
CA THR A 137 8.51 12.49 -9.31
C THR A 137 9.43 12.34 -8.10
N PRO A 138 10.73 12.74 -8.14
CA PRO A 138 11.61 12.62 -6.97
C PRO A 138 11.20 13.48 -5.77
N LYS A 139 10.43 14.55 -5.98
CA LYS A 139 9.97 15.46 -4.92
C LYS A 139 8.65 15.01 -4.30
N LEU A 140 7.75 14.43 -5.10
CA LEU A 140 6.41 14.04 -4.69
C LEU A 140 6.34 12.60 -4.19
N TYR A 141 6.83 11.67 -5.02
CA TYR A 141 6.58 10.26 -4.85
C TYR A 141 7.03 9.71 -3.49
N PRO A 142 8.19 10.11 -2.93
CA PRO A 142 8.58 9.64 -1.60
C PRO A 142 7.62 10.04 -0.48
N GLY A 143 7.08 11.27 -0.53
CA GLY A 143 6.11 11.75 0.47
C GLY A 143 4.81 10.97 0.40
N VAL A 144 4.28 10.80 -0.82
CA VAL A 144 3.05 10.03 -1.06
C VAL A 144 3.21 8.56 -0.67
N LEU A 145 4.32 7.93 -1.06
CA LEU A 145 4.60 6.53 -0.77
C LEU A 145 4.68 6.29 0.75
N ARG A 146 5.29 7.21 1.52
CA ARG A 146 5.28 7.13 3.00
C ARG A 146 3.87 7.14 3.56
N THR A 147 3.02 8.07 3.11
CA THR A 147 1.64 8.17 3.60
C THR A 147 0.84 6.91 3.30
N VAL A 148 0.93 6.39 2.07
CA VAL A 148 0.29 5.14 1.65
C VAL A 148 0.76 3.96 2.49
N LEU A 149 2.07 3.78 2.68
CA LEU A 149 2.63 2.69 3.47
C LEU A 149 2.20 2.76 4.93
N ARG A 150 2.23 3.96 5.54
CA ARG A 150 1.75 4.19 6.91
C ARG A 150 0.28 3.83 7.04
N ARG A 151 -0.56 4.22 6.09
CA ARG A 151 -2.00 3.89 6.11
C ARG A 151 -2.25 2.39 6.02
N LEU A 152 -1.54 1.68 5.14
CA LEU A 152 -1.62 0.22 5.03
C LEU A 152 -1.21 -0.50 6.31
N ARG A 153 -0.38 0.12 7.15
CA ARG A 153 0.11 -0.42 8.42
C ARG A 153 -0.74 -0.04 9.64
N SER A 154 -1.76 0.79 9.47
CA SER A 154 -2.64 1.23 10.56
C SER A 154 -3.43 0.07 11.18
N ALA A 155 -3.68 0.14 12.49
CA ALA A 155 -4.64 -0.71 13.20
C ALA A 155 -5.91 0.03 13.60
N ALA A 156 -5.83 1.36 13.74
CA ALA A 156 -6.93 2.25 14.05
C ALA A 156 -6.75 3.56 13.28
N VAL A 157 -7.84 4.09 12.75
CA VAL A 157 -7.91 5.37 12.05
C VAL A 157 -9.04 6.17 12.68
N TYR A 158 -8.81 7.47 12.83
CA TYR A 158 -9.75 8.44 13.37
C TYR A 158 -9.79 9.61 12.38
N GLU A 159 -10.93 9.77 11.71
CA GLU A 159 -11.13 10.81 10.68
C GLU A 159 -11.22 12.21 11.31
N ASP A 160 -11.24 13.25 10.48
CA ASP A 160 -11.23 14.64 10.92
C ASP A 160 -12.45 15.09 11.75
N ASP A 161 -13.55 14.32 11.70
CA ASP A 161 -14.76 14.52 12.51
C ASP A 161 -14.85 13.59 13.74
N ASP A 162 -13.81 12.80 14.02
CA ASP A 162 -13.79 11.95 15.21
C ASP A 162 -13.81 12.80 16.49
N PRO A 163 -14.50 12.37 17.56
CA PRO A 163 -14.56 13.11 18.82
C PRO A 163 -13.21 13.43 19.49
N SER A 164 -12.13 12.72 19.12
CA SER A 164 -10.77 13.02 19.57
C SER A 164 -10.18 14.28 18.93
N VAL A 165 -10.78 14.78 17.85
CA VAL A 165 -10.26 15.90 17.05
C VAL A 165 -11.01 17.19 17.38
N ARG A 166 -10.26 18.26 17.63
CA ARG A 166 -10.78 19.61 17.85
C ARG A 166 -10.04 20.61 16.97
N VAL A 167 -10.77 21.23 16.05
CA VAL A 167 -10.24 22.25 15.14
C VAL A 167 -10.56 23.64 15.68
N LEU A 168 -9.56 24.51 15.72
CA LEU A 168 -9.66 25.90 16.17
C LEU A 168 -9.12 26.84 15.07
N GLY A 169 -9.70 28.03 14.96
CA GLY A 169 -9.33 29.03 13.94
C GLY A 169 -10.26 29.03 12.74
N ASN A 170 -9.78 29.54 11.60
CA ASN A 170 -10.56 29.62 10.37
C ASN A 170 -10.41 28.33 9.55
N PHE A 171 -11.49 27.57 9.44
CA PHE A 171 -11.51 26.33 8.67
C PHE A 171 -12.83 26.17 7.90
N GLU A 172 -12.75 25.40 6.83
CA GLU A 172 -13.87 24.89 6.07
C GLU A 172 -13.80 23.36 6.09
N ARG A 173 -14.92 22.69 5.86
CA ARG A 173 -14.94 21.24 5.64
C ARG A 173 -15.23 20.98 4.18
N PHE A 174 -14.36 20.22 3.53
CA PHE A 174 -14.66 19.63 2.25
C PHE A 174 -15.47 18.36 2.48
N GLU A 175 -16.61 18.23 1.79
CA GLU A 175 -17.45 17.05 1.79
C GLU A 175 -17.26 16.27 0.48
N GLY A 176 -16.97 14.97 0.56
CA GLY A 176 -16.72 14.11 -0.59
C GLY A 176 -15.67 13.05 -0.30
N THR A 177 -15.36 12.19 -1.27
CA THR A 177 -14.42 11.06 -1.10
C THR A 177 -13.24 11.11 -2.07
N THR A 178 -13.18 12.13 -2.92
CA THR A 178 -12.22 12.16 -4.04
C THR A 178 -10.82 12.56 -3.63
N ARG A 179 -10.62 12.96 -2.37
CA ARG A 179 -9.38 13.56 -1.87
C ARG A 179 -9.21 13.41 -0.36
N ASN A 180 -9.70 12.35 0.24
CA ASN A 180 -9.57 12.09 1.68
C ASN A 180 -9.74 10.61 2.01
N SER A 181 -9.51 10.27 3.26
CA SER A 181 -9.60 8.91 3.77
C SER A 181 -11.03 8.50 4.15
N GLY A 182 -11.88 9.47 4.51
CA GLY A 182 -13.26 9.25 4.94
C GLY A 182 -14.32 9.86 4.01
N THR A 183 -15.20 10.67 4.59
CA THR A 183 -16.30 11.36 3.87
C THR A 183 -16.05 12.85 3.66
N GLY A 184 -14.91 13.35 4.13
CA GLY A 184 -14.54 14.74 4.10
C GLY A 184 -13.12 14.95 4.62
N LEU A 185 -12.68 16.20 4.63
CA LEU A 185 -11.46 16.64 5.30
C LEU A 185 -11.61 18.10 5.75
N THR A 186 -10.82 18.48 6.75
CA THR A 186 -10.81 19.84 7.29
C THR A 186 -9.78 20.67 6.54
N MET A 187 -10.23 21.71 5.85
CA MET A 187 -9.40 22.69 5.15
C MET A 187 -9.16 23.89 6.06
N LEU A 188 -7.89 24.21 6.32
CA LEU A 188 -7.46 25.29 7.20
C LEU A 188 -7.08 26.49 6.33
N MET A 189 -7.86 27.56 6.42
CA MET A 189 -7.89 28.65 5.42
C MET A 189 -6.99 29.84 5.80
N ALA A 190 -6.34 29.80 6.96
CA ALA A 190 -5.49 30.87 7.44
C ALA A 190 -4.41 30.34 8.40
N ASP A 191 -3.37 31.14 8.62
CA ASP A 191 -2.38 30.91 9.67
C ASP A 191 -3.03 30.81 11.05
N GLN A 192 -2.32 30.12 11.96
CA GLN A 192 -2.71 29.90 13.36
C GLN A 192 -3.97 29.06 13.53
N ALA A 193 -4.47 28.47 12.45
CA ALA A 193 -5.43 27.39 12.54
C ALA A 193 -4.76 26.17 13.19
N VAL A 194 -5.48 25.52 14.09
CA VAL A 194 -4.94 24.47 14.96
C VAL A 194 -5.84 23.26 14.92
N VAL A 195 -5.23 22.08 14.90
CA VAL A 195 -5.88 20.81 15.19
C VAL A 195 -5.30 20.24 16.49
N ASP A 196 -6.13 20.15 17.52
CA ASP A 196 -5.81 19.43 18.75
C ASP A 196 -6.39 18.02 18.67
N ILE A 197 -5.58 17.01 18.98
CA ILE A 197 -5.95 15.60 18.97
C ILE A 197 -5.71 15.04 20.38
N ASP A 198 -6.75 14.46 20.96
CA ASP A 198 -6.68 13.74 22.24
C ASP A 198 -6.46 12.24 21.99
N VAL A 199 -5.24 11.76 22.25
CA VAL A 199 -4.93 10.33 22.25
C VAL A 199 -5.50 9.72 23.53
N PRO A 200 -6.28 8.63 23.45
CA PRO A 200 -7.02 8.10 24.58
C PRO A 200 -6.13 7.45 25.64
N ASP A 201 -6.64 7.38 26.87
CA ASP A 201 -5.93 6.87 28.06
C ASP A 201 -5.56 5.38 28.00
N TRP A 202 -6.28 4.58 27.21
CA TRP A 202 -5.98 3.17 26.99
C TRP A 202 -4.81 2.93 26.03
N TYR A 203 -4.27 3.98 25.39
CA TYR A 203 -3.19 3.84 24.42
C TYR A 203 -1.98 3.10 25.04
N PRO A 204 -1.49 2.02 24.41
CA PRO A 204 -0.56 1.10 25.07
C PRO A 204 0.88 1.62 25.16
N GLY A 205 1.23 2.71 24.47
CA GLY A 205 2.61 3.15 24.33
C GLY A 205 3.39 2.39 23.27
N GLY A 206 4.51 2.97 22.81
CA GLY A 206 5.48 2.31 21.94
C GLY A 206 5.07 2.13 20.47
N LEU A 207 3.81 2.39 20.11
CA LEU A 207 3.34 2.35 18.73
C LEU A 207 3.45 3.73 18.09
N ALA A 208 3.74 3.81 16.80
CA ALA A 208 3.76 5.12 16.17
C ALA A 208 2.34 5.66 15.95
N ILE A 209 2.22 6.97 16.04
CA ILE A 209 1.03 7.71 15.61
C ILE A 209 1.41 8.49 14.36
N ASP A 210 0.58 8.42 13.32
CA ASP A 210 0.72 9.27 12.14
C ASP A 210 -0.47 10.22 12.07
N VAL A 211 -0.20 11.49 11.75
CA VAL A 211 -1.21 12.48 11.37
C VAL A 211 -1.07 12.74 9.88
N ALA A 212 -2.18 12.94 9.19
CA ALA A 212 -2.18 13.07 7.75
C ALA A 212 -3.17 14.14 7.27
N GLY A 213 -2.93 14.59 6.06
CA GLY A 213 -3.79 15.51 5.35
C GLY A 213 -3.43 15.50 3.87
N VAL A 214 -3.94 16.50 3.17
CA VAL A 214 -3.81 16.66 1.73
C VAL A 214 -3.34 18.06 1.43
N TYR A 215 -2.65 18.23 0.32
CA TYR A 215 -2.33 19.54 -0.20
C TYR A 215 -2.61 19.58 -1.69
N GLY A 216 -3.07 20.74 -2.14
CA GLY A 216 -3.38 20.99 -3.52
C GLY A 216 -2.28 21.73 -4.27
N ASP A 217 -2.38 21.74 -5.60
CA ASP A 217 -1.55 22.57 -6.46
C ASP A 217 -1.70 24.05 -6.08
N GLY A 218 -0.57 24.74 -5.93
CA GLY A 218 -0.54 26.13 -5.43
C GLY A 218 -0.89 26.32 -3.96
N ALA A 219 -1.29 25.27 -3.24
CA ALA A 219 -1.51 25.31 -1.80
C ALA A 219 -0.23 24.95 -1.04
N ALA A 220 -0.02 25.56 0.13
CA ALA A 220 1.12 25.27 0.99
C ALA A 220 0.81 25.61 2.44
N ALA A 221 1.44 24.89 3.36
CA ALA A 221 1.46 25.23 4.77
C ALA A 221 2.67 24.56 5.43
N ASP A 222 3.19 25.15 6.49
CA ASP A 222 4.05 24.43 7.43
C ASP A 222 3.19 23.96 8.60
N VAL A 223 3.35 22.70 9.00
CA VAL A 223 2.64 22.12 10.12
C VAL A 223 3.61 21.89 11.26
N ILE A 224 3.53 22.72 12.29
CA ILE A 224 4.27 22.55 13.53
C ILE A 224 3.55 21.49 14.36
N VAL A 225 4.25 20.42 14.72
CA VAL A 225 3.71 19.30 15.47
C VAL A 225 4.25 19.35 16.89
N SER A 226 3.33 19.34 17.86
CA SER A 226 3.65 19.27 19.29
C SER A 226 3.04 18.03 19.93
N LEU A 227 3.75 17.43 20.89
CA LEU A 227 3.31 16.33 21.72
C LEU A 227 3.39 16.77 23.19
N ASP A 228 2.27 16.71 23.90
CA ASP A 228 2.15 17.09 25.32
C ASP A 228 2.69 18.49 25.65
N GLY A 229 2.56 19.41 24.69
CA GLY A 229 3.00 20.80 24.81
C GLY A 229 4.45 21.06 24.35
N GLU A 230 5.21 20.04 23.98
CA GLU A 230 6.56 20.18 23.42
C GLU A 230 6.51 20.10 21.88
N VAL A 231 7.14 21.06 21.19
CA VAL A 231 7.32 20.99 19.73
C VAL A 231 8.30 19.89 19.38
N ILE A 232 7.84 18.89 18.61
CA ILE A 232 8.65 17.73 18.20
C ILE A 232 9.15 17.83 16.76
N GLY A 233 8.59 18.73 15.95
CA GLY A 233 9.10 19.06 14.63
C GLY A 233 8.16 19.90 13.79
N THR A 234 8.61 20.20 12.58
CA THR A 234 7.83 20.92 11.56
C THR A 234 7.77 20.06 10.31
N HIS A 235 6.58 19.91 9.75
CA HIS A 235 6.37 19.32 8.43
C HIS A 235 6.15 20.43 7.41
N GLU A 236 7.08 20.59 6.47
CA GLU A 236 6.89 21.49 5.34
C GLU A 236 6.03 20.79 4.30
N VAL A 237 4.75 21.19 4.18
CA VAL A 237 3.88 20.72 3.11
C VAL A 237 4.30 21.46 1.85
N THR A 238 5.16 20.79 1.07
CA THR A 238 6.00 21.46 0.08
C THR A 238 5.17 21.98 -1.08
N LYS A 239 5.39 23.25 -1.45
CA LYS A 239 4.98 23.86 -2.72
C LYS A 239 5.54 23.03 -3.87
N ILE A 240 4.73 22.14 -4.46
CA ILE A 240 5.08 21.56 -5.75
C ILE A 240 5.21 22.73 -6.72
N PRO A 241 6.30 22.83 -7.50
CA PRO A 241 6.33 23.76 -8.62
C PRO A 241 5.10 23.49 -9.50
N THR A 242 4.34 24.54 -9.81
CA THR A 242 3.25 24.48 -10.78
C THR A 242 3.75 23.85 -12.07
N ALA A 243 2.91 23.06 -12.73
CA ALA A 243 3.28 22.53 -14.05
C ALA A 243 3.66 23.70 -14.95
N THR A 244 4.69 23.50 -15.78
CA THR A 244 4.77 24.23 -17.03
C THR A 244 3.44 24.03 -17.76
N VAL A 245 2.71 25.13 -17.92
CA VAL A 245 1.38 25.26 -18.52
C VAL A 245 1.17 24.23 -19.65
N GLY A 246 0.24 23.28 -19.45
CA GLY A 246 -0.20 22.35 -20.49
C GLY A 246 -0.34 20.89 -20.07
N ASP A 247 0.35 20.46 -19.00
CA ASP A 247 0.31 19.05 -18.59
C ASP A 247 -0.67 18.81 -17.42
N PRO A 248 -1.61 17.85 -17.52
CA PRO A 248 -2.42 17.35 -16.42
C PRO A 248 -1.61 16.95 -15.18
N ASN A 249 -1.50 17.91 -14.26
CA ASN A 249 -0.85 17.82 -12.96
C ASN A 249 -1.56 16.85 -11.99
N PRO A 250 -0.86 16.23 -11.02
CA PRO A 250 -1.49 15.88 -9.75
C PRO A 250 -2.00 17.16 -9.10
N GLU A 251 -3.32 17.32 -9.04
CA GLU A 251 -3.94 18.50 -8.43
C GLU A 251 -3.90 18.39 -6.91
N LEU A 252 -3.83 17.18 -6.36
CA LEU A 252 -3.78 16.91 -4.93
C LEU A 252 -2.81 15.77 -4.58
N SER A 253 -2.11 15.90 -3.45
CA SER A 253 -1.23 14.86 -2.93
C SER A 253 -1.36 14.75 -1.40
N PRO A 254 -1.21 13.55 -0.83
CA PRO A 254 -1.30 13.38 0.60
C PRO A 254 0.04 13.73 1.25
N TRP A 255 -0.03 14.21 2.49
CA TRP A 255 1.11 14.38 3.37
C TRP A 255 0.86 13.59 4.66
N SER A 256 1.94 13.21 5.34
CA SER A 256 1.84 12.64 6.68
C SER A 256 3.07 12.93 7.53
N TYR A 257 2.83 13.16 8.81
CA TYR A 257 3.86 13.31 9.82
C TYR A 257 3.77 12.16 10.82
N ARG A 258 4.91 11.52 11.09
CA ARG A 258 5.02 10.38 11.99
C ARG A 258 5.58 10.83 13.33
N ILE A 259 4.85 10.54 14.40
CA ILE A 259 5.33 10.59 15.77
C ILE A 259 5.85 9.20 16.11
N PRO A 260 7.18 9.03 16.26
CA PRO A 260 7.77 7.72 16.53
C PRO A 260 7.30 7.13 17.86
N GLY A 261 7.10 5.82 17.90
CA GLY A 261 6.56 5.13 19.08
C GLY A 261 7.44 5.25 20.33
N GLU A 262 8.75 5.42 20.17
CA GLU A 262 9.69 5.65 21.26
C GLU A 262 9.46 6.96 22.02
N ARG A 263 8.71 7.91 21.44
CA ARG A 263 8.29 9.16 22.10
C ARG A 263 6.95 9.04 22.82
N LEU A 264 6.21 7.96 22.60
CA LEU A 264 4.83 7.79 23.05
C LEU A 264 4.76 6.76 24.17
N THR A 265 4.53 7.21 25.40
CA THR A 265 4.35 6.33 26.57
C THR A 265 2.95 5.72 26.59
N ALA A 266 2.70 4.77 27.50
CA ALA A 266 1.33 4.34 27.74
C ALA A 266 0.51 5.46 28.38
N GLY A 267 -0.77 5.57 28.05
CA GLY A 267 -1.67 6.58 28.59
C GLY A 267 -2.10 7.65 27.58
N ALA A 268 -2.81 8.65 28.10
CA ALA A 268 -3.33 9.74 27.29
C ALA A 268 -2.22 10.70 26.86
N HIS A 269 -2.33 11.21 25.64
CA HIS A 269 -1.45 12.23 25.08
C HIS A 269 -2.26 13.32 24.39
N ARG A 270 -1.68 14.50 24.25
CA ARG A 270 -2.22 15.56 23.40
C ARG A 270 -1.27 15.86 22.26
N ILE A 271 -1.75 15.69 21.03
CA ILE A 271 -1.04 16.11 19.83
C ILE A 271 -1.65 17.43 19.37
N ARG A 272 -0.80 18.39 19.01
CA ARG A 272 -1.24 19.67 18.45
C ARG A 272 -0.55 19.91 17.11
N LEU A 273 -1.34 20.20 16.10
CA LEU A 273 -0.90 20.63 14.77
C LEU A 273 -1.21 22.11 14.63
N GLU A 274 -0.20 22.94 14.46
CA GLU A 274 -0.35 24.37 14.19
C GLU A 274 0.07 24.66 12.75
N TYR A 275 -0.84 25.23 11.98
CA TYR A 275 -0.63 25.55 10.57
C TYR A 275 -0.16 27.00 10.46
N VAL A 276 1.00 27.18 9.84
CA VAL A 276 1.63 28.48 9.60
C VAL A 276 2.07 28.61 8.15
N ASN A 277 2.36 29.82 7.69
CA ASN A 277 2.74 30.11 6.31
C ASN A 277 1.73 29.56 5.28
N VAL A 278 0.44 29.57 5.62
CA VAL A 278 -0.64 29.03 4.80
C VAL A 278 -0.82 29.86 3.53
N GLN A 279 -0.72 29.20 2.37
CA GLN A 279 -1.01 29.74 1.06
C GLN A 279 -2.14 28.92 0.44
N GLY A 280 -3.26 29.55 0.09
CA GLY A 280 -4.45 28.84 -0.33
C GLY A 280 -5.14 28.17 0.87
N TRP A 281 -4.65 27.00 1.28
CA TRP A 281 -5.16 26.22 2.41
C TRP A 281 -4.13 25.17 2.87
N GLY A 282 -4.17 24.81 4.15
CA GLY A 282 -3.65 23.55 4.68
C GLY A 282 -4.80 22.55 4.88
N SER A 283 -4.53 21.29 5.16
CA SER A 283 -5.63 20.39 5.58
C SER A 283 -5.22 19.32 6.56
N PHE A 284 -6.20 18.87 7.33
CA PHE A 284 -6.17 17.68 8.17
C PHE A 284 -7.25 16.70 7.69
N ASP A 285 -6.87 15.43 7.53
CA ASP A 285 -7.73 14.36 7.03
C ASP A 285 -7.98 13.33 8.13
N TYR A 286 -6.92 12.79 8.73
CA TYR A 286 -7.05 11.80 9.81
C TYR A 286 -5.81 11.73 10.70
N TRP A 287 -5.95 11.05 11.83
CA TRP A 287 -4.84 10.48 12.57
C TRP A 287 -5.03 8.97 12.75
N GLN A 288 -3.93 8.26 12.98
CA GLN A 288 -3.95 6.80 13.04
C GLN A 288 -2.91 6.25 14.00
N ILE A 289 -3.16 5.03 14.47
CA ILE A 289 -2.21 4.25 15.29
C ILE A 289 -1.70 3.09 14.46
N GLU A 290 -0.37 2.90 14.43
CA GLU A 290 0.25 1.76 13.79
C GLU A 290 -0.11 0.44 14.51
N ALA A 291 -0.24 -0.64 13.75
CA ALA A 291 -0.48 -1.95 14.33
C ALA A 291 0.73 -2.47 15.13
N ILE A 292 0.45 -3.22 16.20
CA ILE A 292 1.48 -3.99 16.95
C ILE A 292 2.24 -4.92 16.00
N GLN A 293 1.49 -5.51 15.06
CA GLN A 293 2.01 -6.34 13.98
C GLN A 293 1.54 -5.75 12.64
N PRO A 294 2.37 -4.93 11.99
CA PRO A 294 2.10 -4.42 10.64
C PRO A 294 2.09 -5.55 9.60
N PRO A 295 1.37 -5.39 8.48
CA PRO A 295 1.33 -6.38 7.40
C PRO A 295 2.69 -6.46 6.69
N LEU A 296 2.96 -7.61 6.06
CA LEU A 296 4.01 -7.68 5.05
C LEU A 296 3.54 -6.93 3.80
N ILE A 297 4.27 -5.90 3.40
CA ILE A 297 4.03 -5.12 2.19
C ILE A 297 5.18 -5.39 1.23
N LEU A 298 4.87 -5.98 0.09
CA LEU A 298 5.80 -6.14 -1.01
C LEU A 298 5.58 -5.01 -2.01
N MET A 299 6.67 -4.32 -2.35
CA MET A 299 6.75 -3.32 -3.41
C MET A 299 7.58 -3.91 -4.55
N PRO A 300 6.94 -4.53 -5.55
CA PRO A 300 7.67 -5.10 -6.67
C PRO A 300 8.31 -3.98 -7.50
N GLU A 301 9.53 -4.26 -7.98
CA GLU A 301 10.30 -3.40 -8.88
C GLU A 301 9.50 -2.99 -10.11
N VAL A 302 9.68 -1.75 -10.54
CA VAL A 302 9.11 -1.27 -11.80
C VAL A 302 9.78 -2.01 -12.95
N LEU A 303 8.98 -2.61 -13.82
CA LEU A 303 9.49 -3.34 -14.98
C LEU A 303 9.82 -2.37 -16.11
N GLU A 304 10.94 -2.63 -16.78
CA GLU A 304 11.21 -2.11 -18.12
C GLU A 304 10.28 -2.82 -19.12
N LEU A 305 9.60 -2.06 -19.98
CA LEU A 305 8.55 -2.58 -20.86
C LEU A 305 9.00 -2.58 -22.34
N PRO A 306 8.90 -3.71 -23.07
CA PRO A 306 9.39 -3.83 -24.45
C PRO A 306 8.73 -2.93 -25.48
N GLY A 307 7.46 -2.60 -25.28
CA GLY A 307 6.70 -1.78 -26.20
C GLY A 307 7.12 -0.31 -26.16
N SER A 308 7.01 0.37 -27.32
CA SER A 308 6.85 1.82 -27.29
C SER A 308 5.38 2.13 -26.99
N TRP A 309 5.14 3.06 -26.07
CA TRP A 309 3.78 3.48 -25.70
C TRP A 309 3.02 4.20 -26.83
N ASP A 310 3.60 4.29 -28.04
CA ASP A 310 2.88 4.66 -29.28
C ASP A 310 1.77 3.66 -29.65
N THR A 311 1.85 2.44 -29.12
CA THR A 311 0.81 1.40 -29.22
C THR A 311 -0.21 1.47 -28.08
N ALA A 312 0.07 2.26 -27.05
CA ALA A 312 -0.88 2.53 -25.98
C ALA A 312 -1.95 3.51 -26.48
N PRO A 313 -3.22 3.36 -26.06
CA PRO A 313 -4.29 4.26 -26.47
C PRO A 313 -4.13 5.71 -25.98
N ILE A 314 -3.12 6.00 -25.14
CA ILE A 314 -2.93 7.28 -24.46
C ILE A 314 -1.51 7.81 -24.69
N LYS A 315 -1.39 8.91 -25.45
CA LYS A 315 -0.12 9.53 -25.90
C LYS A 315 0.41 10.60 -24.92
N SER A 316 0.90 10.21 -23.73
CA SER A 316 1.73 11.11 -22.91
C SER A 316 3.18 10.62 -22.83
N ASN A 317 4.07 11.34 -22.13
CA ASN A 317 5.51 11.08 -21.97
C ASN A 317 5.83 9.76 -21.20
N PHE A 318 5.28 8.63 -21.65
CA PHE A 318 5.28 7.33 -20.98
C PHE A 318 6.55 6.50 -21.15
N ASN A 319 7.54 6.95 -21.94
CA ASN A 319 8.79 6.22 -22.14
C ASN A 319 9.70 6.35 -20.90
N VAL A 320 9.48 5.50 -19.89
CA VAL A 320 10.41 5.32 -18.76
C VAL A 320 11.67 4.64 -19.30
N SER A 321 12.77 5.40 -19.40
CA SER A 321 14.05 4.85 -19.82
C SER A 321 14.62 3.91 -18.75
N ARG A 322 15.65 3.16 -19.11
CA ARG A 322 16.40 2.34 -18.15
C ARG A 322 16.98 3.20 -17.02
N GLU A 323 17.48 4.39 -17.34
CA GLU A 323 18.02 5.36 -16.39
C GLU A 323 16.93 5.86 -15.44
N ASP A 324 15.73 6.16 -15.96
CA ASP A 324 14.58 6.61 -15.16
C ASP A 324 14.14 5.54 -14.17
N ARG A 325 14.07 4.27 -14.61
CA ARG A 325 13.75 3.14 -13.74
C ARG A 325 14.70 3.04 -12.56
N VAL A 326 16.01 3.23 -12.77
CA VAL A 326 17.01 3.22 -11.69
C VAL A 326 16.71 4.31 -10.65
N VAL A 327 16.24 5.48 -11.08
CA VAL A 327 15.81 6.55 -10.17
C VAL A 327 14.57 6.15 -9.40
N ILE A 328 13.52 5.66 -10.08
CA ILE A 328 12.25 5.25 -9.44
C ILE A 328 12.51 4.15 -8.40
N ASP A 329 13.29 3.13 -8.75
CA ASP A 329 13.65 2.03 -7.87
C ASP A 329 14.47 2.51 -6.66
N ALA A 330 15.36 3.47 -6.86
CA ALA A 330 16.11 4.08 -5.77
C ALA A 330 15.19 4.83 -4.79
N LEU A 331 14.18 5.55 -5.29
CA LEU A 331 13.17 6.21 -4.46
C LEU A 331 12.35 5.19 -3.65
N GLN A 332 11.85 4.12 -4.28
CA GLN A 332 11.10 3.07 -3.61
C GLN A 332 11.93 2.36 -2.54
N ARG A 333 13.17 1.97 -2.86
CA ARG A 333 14.09 1.34 -1.90
C ARG A 333 14.45 2.29 -0.76
N GLY A 334 14.61 3.58 -1.06
CA GLY A 334 14.86 4.62 -0.06
C GLY A 334 13.75 4.67 0.99
N VAL A 335 12.50 4.76 0.53
CA VAL A 335 11.34 4.78 1.43
C VAL A 335 11.16 3.45 2.16
N ALA A 336 11.33 2.30 1.49
CA ALA A 336 11.23 0.98 2.12
C ALA A 336 12.15 0.85 3.34
N ARG A 337 13.39 1.36 3.24
CA ARG A 337 14.41 1.30 4.30
C ARG A 337 14.07 2.12 5.54
N GLU A 338 13.15 3.08 5.44
CA GLU A 338 12.68 3.84 6.61
C GLU A 338 11.87 2.96 7.57
N PHE A 339 11.30 1.85 7.08
CA PHE A 339 10.57 0.87 7.87
C PHE A 339 11.51 -0.26 8.34
N ALA A 340 12.19 0.00 9.46
CA ALA A 340 13.26 -0.87 9.98
C ALA A 340 12.79 -2.25 10.49
N ASP A 341 11.49 -2.48 10.61
CA ASP A 341 10.90 -3.75 11.08
C ASP A 341 10.95 -4.87 10.03
N GLY A 342 11.38 -4.56 8.80
CA GLY A 342 11.49 -5.53 7.71
C GLY A 342 10.16 -5.94 7.08
N ASN A 343 9.04 -5.33 7.47
CA ASN A 343 7.72 -5.65 6.92
C ASN A 343 7.41 -4.89 5.62
N VAL A 344 8.20 -3.87 5.25
CA VAL A 344 8.10 -3.22 3.93
C VAL A 344 9.29 -3.62 3.08
N GLN A 345 9.04 -4.33 1.98
CA GLN A 345 10.09 -4.98 1.20
C GLN A 345 10.02 -4.62 -0.27
N TYR A 346 11.13 -4.09 -0.79
CA TYR A 346 11.31 -3.99 -2.23
C TYR A 346 11.65 -5.36 -2.82
N VAL A 347 10.92 -5.77 -3.85
CA VAL A 347 11.12 -7.07 -4.51
C VAL A 347 11.66 -6.87 -5.93
N PRO A 348 12.93 -7.23 -6.21
CA PRO A 348 13.46 -7.16 -7.57
C PRO A 348 12.76 -8.16 -8.50
N LEU A 349 12.36 -7.67 -9.67
CA LEU A 349 11.65 -8.42 -10.71
C LEU A 349 12.31 -8.30 -12.09
N GLN A 350 13.09 -7.25 -12.35
CA GLN A 350 13.60 -6.96 -13.68
C GLN A 350 14.48 -8.08 -14.24
N ASP A 351 15.21 -8.79 -13.38
CA ASP A 351 16.05 -9.94 -13.77
C ASP A 351 15.24 -11.12 -14.34
N LEU A 352 13.95 -11.22 -13.98
CA LEU A 352 13.05 -12.24 -14.50
C LEU A 352 12.52 -11.89 -15.88
N MET A 353 12.06 -10.65 -16.02
CA MET A 353 11.34 -10.19 -17.19
C MET A 353 12.30 -9.74 -18.31
N ASP A 354 13.43 -9.13 -17.96
CA ASP A 354 14.57 -8.76 -18.83
C ASP A 354 14.17 -8.18 -20.20
N PHE A 355 13.08 -7.40 -20.24
CA PHE A 355 12.54 -6.82 -21.48
C PHE A 355 12.19 -7.88 -22.57
N ASP A 356 11.98 -9.14 -22.15
CA ASP A 356 11.78 -10.27 -23.04
C ASP A 356 10.35 -10.24 -23.56
N ALA A 357 10.12 -9.63 -24.74
CA ALA A 357 8.81 -9.49 -25.39
C ALA A 357 7.89 -10.74 -25.32
N PRO A 358 8.38 -11.99 -25.44
CA PRO A 358 7.60 -13.21 -25.23
C PRO A 358 6.96 -13.39 -23.84
N LEU A 359 7.34 -12.61 -22.83
CA LEU A 359 6.74 -12.60 -21.49
C LEU A 359 5.66 -11.53 -21.35
N TYR A 360 5.46 -10.69 -22.36
CA TYR A 360 4.46 -9.66 -22.41
C TYR A 360 3.30 -10.07 -23.31
N SER A 361 2.17 -9.39 -23.12
CA SER A 361 0.99 -9.50 -23.94
C SER A 361 1.24 -8.89 -25.33
N THR A 362 0.28 -8.95 -26.23
CA THR A 362 0.41 -8.38 -27.58
C THR A 362 0.60 -6.87 -27.59
N ASP A 363 0.24 -6.18 -26.51
CA ASP A 363 0.51 -4.75 -26.34
C ASP A 363 1.94 -4.44 -25.87
N GLU A 364 2.72 -5.47 -25.49
CA GLU A 364 4.10 -5.30 -24.98
C GLU A 364 4.22 -4.45 -23.70
N LEU A 365 3.09 -4.17 -23.02
CA LEU A 365 3.00 -3.34 -21.81
C LEU A 365 2.61 -4.16 -20.58
N HIS A 366 1.79 -5.19 -20.76
CA HIS A 366 1.32 -6.05 -19.68
C HIS A 366 2.00 -7.42 -19.75
N PRO A 367 2.35 -8.06 -18.60
CA PRO A 367 2.78 -9.44 -18.61
C PRO A 367 1.71 -10.35 -19.20
N ASN A 368 2.09 -11.31 -20.04
CA ASN A 368 1.17 -12.39 -20.41
C ASN A 368 1.06 -13.42 -19.28
N ALA A 369 0.21 -14.43 -19.47
CA ALA A 369 -0.01 -15.50 -18.49
C ALA A 369 1.28 -16.15 -17.97
N TRP A 370 2.34 -16.25 -18.78
CA TRP A 370 3.63 -16.80 -18.33
C TRP A 370 4.46 -15.78 -17.55
N GLY A 371 4.56 -14.54 -18.03
CA GLY A 371 5.23 -13.45 -17.29
C GLY A 371 4.59 -13.22 -15.92
N ALA A 372 3.25 -13.19 -15.87
CA ALA A 372 2.48 -13.06 -14.64
C ALA A 372 2.72 -14.22 -13.66
N ASP A 373 2.92 -15.44 -14.17
CA ASP A 373 3.25 -16.61 -13.34
C ASP A 373 4.63 -16.49 -12.70
N LEU A 374 5.63 -16.02 -13.47
CA LEU A 374 7.00 -15.81 -12.96
C LEU A 374 7.04 -14.73 -11.88
N ILE A 375 6.32 -13.62 -12.07
CA ILE A 375 6.20 -12.55 -11.07
C ILE A 375 5.56 -13.10 -9.79
N ALA A 376 4.42 -13.80 -9.92
CA ALA A 376 3.74 -14.42 -8.79
C ALA A 376 4.63 -15.42 -8.04
N GLU A 377 5.46 -16.18 -8.75
CA GLU A 377 6.39 -17.13 -8.15
C GLU A 377 7.50 -16.45 -7.35
N ARG A 378 8.08 -15.37 -7.88
CA ARG A 378 9.10 -14.59 -7.16
C ARG A 378 8.53 -13.95 -5.90
N LEU A 379 7.33 -13.38 -5.99
CA LEU A 379 6.65 -12.81 -4.83
C LEU A 379 6.31 -13.88 -3.79
N TYR A 380 5.88 -15.07 -4.22
CA TYR A 380 5.65 -16.20 -3.32
C TYR A 380 6.93 -16.60 -2.57
N ASP A 381 8.05 -16.74 -3.28
CA ASP A 381 9.34 -17.10 -2.66
C ASP A 381 9.78 -16.03 -1.65
N TRP A 382 9.52 -14.75 -1.95
CA TRP A 382 9.73 -13.65 -1.01
C TRP A 382 8.85 -13.77 0.24
N VAL A 383 7.56 -14.08 0.09
CA VAL A 383 6.66 -14.34 1.23
C VAL A 383 7.18 -15.51 2.07
N ILE A 384 7.55 -16.65 1.47
CA ILE A 384 8.09 -17.80 2.24
C ILE A 384 9.33 -17.39 3.04
N ALA A 385 10.24 -16.63 2.45
CA ALA A 385 11.50 -16.26 3.08
C ALA A 385 11.32 -15.27 4.26
N HIS A 386 10.24 -14.50 4.29
CA HIS A 386 10.06 -13.41 5.26
C HIS A 386 8.84 -13.55 6.16
N TRP A 387 7.93 -14.50 5.88
CA TRP A 387 6.77 -14.76 6.73
C TRP A 387 7.15 -15.63 7.93
N THR A 388 7.29 -15.01 9.09
CA THR A 388 7.72 -15.70 10.32
C THR A 388 6.57 -16.44 11.00
N ARG A 389 6.91 -17.41 11.87
CA ARG A 389 5.94 -18.09 12.74
C ARG A 389 5.21 -17.13 13.66
N ASP A 390 5.90 -16.10 14.14
CA ASP A 390 5.30 -15.09 15.01
C ASP A 390 4.29 -14.25 14.23
N HIS A 391 4.61 -13.87 12.99
CA HIS A 391 3.66 -13.20 12.09
C HIS A 391 2.43 -14.06 11.80
N ALA A 392 2.60 -15.35 11.58
CA ALA A 392 1.49 -16.27 11.40
C ALA A 392 0.58 -16.36 12.65
N ARG A 393 1.18 -16.43 13.84
CA ARG A 393 0.44 -16.54 15.11
C ARG A 393 -0.40 -15.31 15.42
N THR A 394 0.16 -14.12 15.26
CA THR A 394 -0.51 -12.85 15.62
C THR A 394 -1.57 -12.44 14.61
N THR A 395 -1.37 -12.75 13.33
CA THR A 395 -2.36 -12.47 12.27
C THR A 395 -3.41 -13.56 12.13
N GLY A 396 -3.30 -14.66 12.87
CA GLY A 396 -4.19 -15.81 12.77
C GLY A 396 -4.12 -16.53 11.41
N THR A 397 -2.98 -16.41 10.71
CA THR A 397 -2.75 -17.04 9.40
C THR A 397 -2.01 -18.36 9.53
N ALA A 398 -2.22 -19.25 8.56
CA ALA A 398 -1.37 -20.42 8.41
C ALA A 398 0.00 -20.01 7.86
N LEU A 399 1.08 -20.70 8.23
CA LEU A 399 2.34 -20.56 7.52
C LEU A 399 2.15 -20.90 6.04
N PRO A 400 2.75 -20.14 5.12
CA PRO A 400 2.68 -20.48 3.72
C PRO A 400 3.51 -21.76 3.49
N ARG A 401 3.02 -22.64 2.61
CA ARG A 401 3.57 -23.99 2.47
C ARG A 401 4.93 -23.92 1.78
N GLU A 402 5.96 -24.48 2.40
CA GLU A 402 7.24 -24.68 1.72
C GLU A 402 7.04 -25.51 0.44
N ARG A 403 7.72 -25.11 -0.64
CA ARG A 403 7.67 -25.87 -1.90
C ARG A 403 8.28 -27.25 -1.67
N SER A 404 7.58 -28.28 -2.14
CA SER A 404 8.13 -29.63 -2.21
C SER A 404 9.31 -29.68 -3.18
N ALA A 405 10.23 -30.64 -2.97
CA ALA A 405 11.35 -30.87 -3.88
C ALA A 405 10.90 -31.07 -5.35
N ARG A 406 9.72 -31.66 -5.55
CA ARG A 406 9.11 -31.83 -6.87
C ARG A 406 8.70 -30.50 -7.50
N GLU A 407 8.06 -29.61 -6.74
CA GLU A 407 7.68 -28.27 -7.21
C GLU A 407 8.91 -27.44 -7.57
N ILE A 408 9.97 -27.52 -6.75
CA ILE A 408 11.26 -26.88 -7.03
C ILE A 408 11.87 -27.44 -8.33
N GLN A 409 11.81 -28.75 -8.55
CA GLN A 409 12.36 -29.37 -9.76
C GLN A 409 11.56 -28.98 -11.02
N ILE A 410 10.22 -28.97 -10.95
CA ILE A 410 9.37 -28.49 -12.03
C ILE A 410 9.70 -27.03 -12.35
N GLN A 411 9.93 -26.20 -11.33
CA GLN A 411 10.32 -24.80 -11.51
C GLN A 411 11.65 -24.66 -12.24
N LYS A 412 12.67 -25.41 -11.82
CA LYS A 412 13.98 -25.41 -12.47
C LYS A 412 13.87 -25.76 -13.95
N VAL A 413 13.05 -26.76 -14.28
CA VAL A 413 12.80 -27.17 -15.67
C VAL A 413 12.07 -26.08 -16.45
N ARG A 414 11.03 -25.44 -15.87
CA ARG A 414 10.33 -24.30 -16.52
C ARG A 414 11.25 -23.13 -16.80
N ASN A 415 12.08 -22.73 -15.83
CA ASN A 415 13.06 -21.66 -15.98
C ASN A 415 14.11 -22.02 -17.05
N GLN A 416 14.61 -23.26 -17.05
CA GLN A 416 15.54 -23.75 -18.07
C GLN A 416 14.92 -23.80 -19.46
N LEU A 417 13.68 -24.24 -19.60
CA LEU A 417 12.95 -24.23 -20.88
C LEU A 417 12.70 -22.80 -21.36
N GLY A 418 12.46 -21.85 -20.46
CA GLY A 418 12.41 -20.42 -20.78
C GLY A 418 13.74 -19.92 -21.32
N LEU A 419 14.84 -20.21 -20.64
CA LEU A 419 16.20 -19.87 -21.10
C LEU A 419 16.56 -20.55 -22.43
N ILE A 420 16.13 -21.77 -22.68
CA ILE A 420 16.35 -22.48 -23.94
C ILE A 420 15.54 -21.82 -25.07
N LYS A 421 14.27 -21.47 -24.84
CA LYS A 421 13.47 -20.70 -25.81
C LYS A 421 14.12 -19.34 -26.13
N ARG A 422 14.70 -18.66 -25.13
CA ARG A 422 15.49 -17.42 -25.32
C ARG A 422 16.71 -17.64 -26.23
N ARG A 423 17.42 -18.76 -26.09
CA ARG A 423 18.60 -19.10 -26.92
C ARG A 423 18.27 -19.47 -28.36
N ILE A 424 17.06 -19.98 -28.64
CA ILE A 424 16.65 -20.40 -29.99
C ILE A 424 16.09 -19.21 -30.81
N ARG A 425 15.63 -18.14 -30.14
CA ARG A 425 15.05 -16.95 -30.79
C ARG A 425 16.04 -15.79 -31.03
N ARG A 426 17.25 -15.87 -30.47
CA ARG A 426 18.40 -15.04 -30.86
C ARG A 426 19.19 -15.78 -31.94
#